data_AF-A0A496WN20-F1
#
_entry.id   AF-A0A496WN20-F1
#
_cell.length_a   1.000
_cell.length_b   1.000
_cell.length_c   1.000
_cell.angle_alpha   90.00
_cell.angle_beta   90.00
_cell.angle_gamma   90.00
#
_symmetry.space_group_name_H-M   'P 1'
#
loop_
_entity.id
_entity.type
_entity.pdbx_description
1 polymer ?
#
loop_
_entity_poly.entity_id
_entity_poly.type
_entity_poly.pdbx_seq_one_letter_code
_entity_poly.pdbx_strand_id
1 'polypeptide(L)' 'MENVLTTAVLALEDGSLFYGKSIGVSGETIGEVVFNTAMTGYQEIL' A
#
# COMPACT_ATOMS: atom_id res chain seq x y z
N MET A 1 8.92 -23.24 -2.68
CA MET A 1 9.51 -22.48 -3.81
C MET A 1 9.39 -21.02 -3.46
N GLU A 2 10.50 -20.28 -3.47
CA GLU A 2 10.60 -18.91 -2.96
C GLU A 2 9.49 -18.01 -3.51
N ASN A 3 8.75 -17.39 -2.59
CA ASN A 3 7.84 -16.31 -2.91
C ASN A 3 8.71 -15.11 -3.26
N VAL A 4 8.99 -14.86 -4.55
CA VAL A 4 9.68 -13.63 -4.98
C VAL A 4 8.82 -12.47 -4.51
N LEU A 5 9.25 -11.81 -3.42
CA LEU A 5 8.53 -10.68 -2.86
C LEU A 5 8.74 -9.50 -3.80
N THR A 6 7.73 -9.17 -4.60
CA THR A 6 7.76 -7.94 -5.39
C THR A 6 7.76 -6.75 -4.44
N THR A 7 8.86 -6.00 -4.44
CA THR A 7 9.00 -4.77 -3.64
C THR A 7 8.04 -3.69 -4.15
N ALA A 8 7.44 -2.95 -3.23
CA ALA A 8 6.62 -1.76 -3.50
C ALA A 8 7.09 -0.59 -2.62
N VAL A 9 6.76 0.64 -3.02
CA VAL A 9 7.06 1.86 -2.27
C VAL A 9 5.84 2.78 -2.22
N LEU A 10 5.54 3.32 -1.05
CA LEU A 10 4.63 4.45 -0.85
C LEU A 10 5.49 5.70 -0.66
N ALA A 11 5.41 6.64 -1.60
CA ALA A 11 6.11 7.92 -1.56
C ALA A 11 5.12 9.05 -1.26
N LEU A 12 5.46 9.90 -0.30
CA LEU A 12 4.64 11.05 0.09
C LEU A 12 5.24 12.36 -0.44
N GLU A 13 4.42 13.40 -0.55
CA GLU A 13 4.83 14.71 -1.07
C GLU A 13 5.92 15.39 -0.23
N ASP A 14 6.01 15.06 1.06
CA ASP A 14 7.03 15.57 1.98
C ASP A 14 8.41 14.90 1.79
N GLY A 15 8.50 13.94 0.86
CA GLY A 15 9.71 13.16 0.58
C GLY A 15 9.84 11.89 1.43
N SER A 16 8.88 11.59 2.30
CA SER A 16 8.86 10.34 3.07
C SER A 16 8.66 9.12 2.16
N LEU A 17 9.45 8.07 2.37
CA LEU A 17 9.42 6.82 1.59
C LEU A 17 9.18 5.63 2.52
N PHE A 18 8.14 4.84 2.24
CA PHE A 18 7.81 3.61 2.97
C PHE A 18 7.90 2.41 2.04
N TYR A 19 8.86 1.52 2.31
CA TYR A 19 9.08 0.31 1.51
C TYR A 19 8.26 -0.86 2.06
N GLY A 20 7.66 -1.63 1.16
CA GLY A 20 6.82 -2.76 1.52
C GLY A 20 6.81 -3.86 0.46
N LYS A 21 5.91 -4.82 0.66
CA LYS A 21 5.66 -5.92 -0.27
C LYS A 21 4.36 -5.65 -1.03
N SER A 22 4.37 -5.82 -2.35
CA SER A 22 3.15 -5.78 -3.15
C SER A 22 2.25 -6.97 -2.84
N ILE A 23 0.95 -6.69 -2.65
CA ILE A 23 -0.11 -7.68 -2.44
C ILE A 23 -1.27 -7.56 -3.45
N GLY A 24 -1.17 -6.60 -4.38
CA GLY A 24 -2.20 -6.30 -5.38
C GLY A 24 -1.71 -6.44 -6.82
N VAL A 25 -2.41 -5.79 -7.74
CA VAL A 25 -2.03 -5.74 -9.16
C VAL A 25 -0.77 -4.90 -9.35
N SER A 26 0.08 -5.30 -10.28
CA SER A 26 1.27 -4.52 -10.65
C SER A 26 0.88 -3.22 -11.35
N GLY A 27 1.48 -2.12 -10.91
CA GLY A 27 1.26 -0.79 -11.47
C GLY A 27 1.66 0.30 -10.49
N GLU A 28 1.42 1.54 -10.89
CA GLU A 28 1.56 2.72 -10.05
C GLU A 28 0.22 3.45 -9.97
N THR A 29 -0.04 4.10 -8.84
CA THR A 29 -1.23 4.92 -8.63
C THR A 29 -0.88 6.12 -7.76
N ILE A 30 -1.64 7.20 -7.90
CA ILE A 30 -1.46 8.46 -7.19
C ILE A 30 -2.80 8.82 -6.53
N GLY A 31 -2.75 9.29 -5.29
CA GLY A 31 -3.94 9.69 -4.54
C GLY A 31 -3.62 10.29 -3.18
N GLU A 32 -4.66 10.70 -2.46
CA GLU A 32 -4.56 11.16 -1.08
C GLU A 32 -4.37 9.97 -0.13
N VAL A 33 -3.43 10.09 0.79
CA VAL A 33 -3.19 9.08 1.83
C VAL A 33 -4.00 9.44 3.07
N VAL A 34 -4.91 8.55 3.45
CA VAL A 34 -5.76 8.66 4.65
C VAL A 34 -5.57 7.46 5.57
N PHE A 35 -5.90 7.62 6.86
CA PHE A 35 -5.91 6.51 7.82
C PHE A 35 -7.28 6.34 8.48
N ASN A 36 -7.62 5.10 8.83
CA ASN A 36 -8.86 4.76 9.53
C ASN A 36 -8.54 3.89 10.75
N THR A 37 -9.20 4.14 11.88
CA THR A 37 -9.00 3.42 13.15
C THR A 37 -9.95 2.22 13.32
N ALA A 38 -10.84 1.97 12.36
CA ALA A 38 -11.70 0.80 12.35
C ALA A 38 -10.86 -0.49 12.36
N MET A 39 -11.18 -1.40 13.28
CA MET A 39 -10.47 -2.67 13.44
C MET A 39 -11.11 -3.81 12.62
N THR A 40 -12.30 -3.61 12.08
CA THR A 40 -13.10 -4.59 11.32
C THR A 40 -13.80 -3.93 10.14
N GLY A 41 -14.34 -4.73 9.20
CA GLY A 41 -15.10 -4.22 8.04
C GLY A 41 -14.25 -3.71 6.87
N TYR A 42 -13.05 -4.28 6.67
CA TYR A 42 -12.12 -3.83 5.62
C TYR A 42 -12.69 -4.04 4.21
N GLN A 43 -13.52 -5.06 3.99
CA GLN A 43 -14.05 -5.39 2.67
C GLN A 43 -15.09 -4.37 2.21
N GLU A 44 -15.83 -3.78 3.16
CA GLU A 44 -16.87 -2.79 2.88
C GLU A 44 -16.32 -1.38 2.70
N ILE A 45 -15.11 -1.12 3.21
CA ILE A 45 -14.45 0.20 3.15
C ILE A 45 -13.63 0.38 1.86
N LEU A 46 -13.10 -0.71 1.30
CA LEU A 46 -12.29 -0.73 0.06
C LEU A 46 -13.17 -0.63 -1.20
#